data_AF-A0A369RM36-F1
#
_entry.id   AF-A0A369RM36-F1
#
_cell.length_a   1.000
_cell.length_b   1.000
_cell.length_c   1.000
_cell.angle_alpha   90.00
_cell.angle_beta   90.00
_cell.angle_gamma   90.00
#
_symmetry.space_group_name_H-M   'P 1'
#
loop_
_entity.id
_entity.type
_entity.pdbx_description
1 polymer ?
#
loop_
_entity_poly.entity_id
_entity_poly.type
_entity_poly.pdbx_seq_one_letter_code
_entity_poly.pdbx_strand_id
1 'polypeptide(L)'
;MEKNNHQQVASKKAYKRIPLDTDSWFTRVISFWWLNKLFQISAKRRLELEDLYQLSDADKSDALLKKFDREWDKELKVRDNGGRPSLTRALFRIFGFSYLLIGIPCLIGLCSRTVYPIFIGLLVGCFSPQSTADKTQGYLYALGLSLSMFIIVFCEQPAYFSAYRVGSQLRTVLSAAVYRKVK
;
A
#
# COMPACT_ATOMS: atom_id res chain seq x y z
N MET A 1 -11.38 -5.51 -36.33
CA MET A 1 -9.91 -5.34 -36.43
C MET A 1 -9.41 -4.01 -35.85
N GLU A 2 -10.27 -3.04 -35.57
CA GLU A 2 -9.91 -1.71 -34.98
C GLU A 2 -9.43 -1.72 -33.52
N LYS A 3 -9.86 -2.67 -32.68
CA LYS A 3 -9.48 -2.71 -31.26
C LYS A 3 -7.98 -3.03 -31.04
N ASN A 4 -7.35 -3.77 -31.94
CA ASN A 4 -5.92 -4.09 -31.86
C ASN A 4 -5.03 -2.88 -32.20
N ASN A 5 -5.52 -1.92 -33.00
CA ASN A 5 -4.76 -0.74 -33.36
C ASN A 5 -4.64 0.25 -32.20
N HIS A 6 -5.67 0.46 -31.38
CA HIS A 6 -5.57 1.33 -30.21
C HIS A 6 -4.64 0.74 -29.12
N GLN A 7 -4.63 -0.58 -28.94
CA GLN A 7 -3.69 -1.24 -28.04
C GLN A 7 -2.24 -1.25 -28.59
N GLN A 8 -2.05 -1.37 -29.90
CA GLN A 8 -0.72 -1.27 -30.52
C GLN A 8 -0.16 0.17 -30.60
N VAL A 9 -1.01 1.18 -30.81
CA VAL A 9 -0.62 2.60 -30.82
C VAL A 9 -0.31 3.09 -29.40
N ALA A 10 -1.05 2.63 -28.39
CA ALA A 10 -0.71 2.87 -26.98
C ALA A 10 0.61 2.18 -26.57
N SER A 11 0.93 1.02 -27.16
CA SER A 11 2.17 0.28 -26.87
C SER A 11 3.44 0.91 -27.48
N LYS A 12 3.32 1.81 -28.48
CA LYS A 12 4.47 2.41 -29.18
C LYS A 12 4.96 3.76 -28.62
N LYS A 13 4.25 4.40 -27.69
CA LYS A 13 4.79 5.56 -26.95
C LYS A 13 5.50 5.02 -25.70
N ALA A 14 6.79 5.33 -25.55
CA ALA A 14 7.60 4.92 -24.41
C ALA A 14 7.10 5.63 -23.12
N TYR A 15 6.12 5.04 -22.44
CA TYR A 15 5.67 5.54 -21.15
C TYR A 15 6.81 5.50 -20.14
N LYS A 16 6.90 6.54 -19.31
CA LYS A 16 7.93 6.65 -18.29
C LYS A 16 7.69 5.61 -17.19
N ARG A 17 8.69 4.76 -16.91
CA ARG A 17 8.61 3.80 -15.79
C ARG A 17 8.45 4.51 -14.45
N ILE A 18 7.65 3.94 -13.54
CA ILE A 18 7.53 4.47 -12.17
C ILE A 18 8.90 4.32 -11.48
N PRO A 19 9.45 5.40 -10.89
CA PRO A 19 10.70 5.37 -10.13
C PRO A 19 10.68 4.37 -8.95
N LEU A 20 9.49 4.02 -8.45
CA LEU A 20 9.22 2.99 -7.44
C LEU A 20 9.90 1.64 -7.74
N ASP A 21 10.07 1.27 -9.01
CA ASP A 21 10.74 0.01 -9.39
C ASP A 21 12.28 0.13 -9.47
N THR A 22 12.83 1.36 -9.41
CA THR A 22 14.27 1.64 -9.58
C THR A 22 14.93 2.16 -8.29
N ASP A 23 14.18 2.84 -7.42
CA ASP A 23 14.72 3.54 -6.25
C ASP A 23 14.99 2.61 -5.05
N SER A 24 15.93 3.02 -4.19
CA SER A 24 16.24 2.36 -2.91
C SER A 24 14.99 2.23 -2.03
N TRP A 25 14.92 1.15 -1.23
CA TRP A 25 13.72 0.78 -0.47
C TRP A 25 13.19 1.88 0.46
N PHE A 26 14.07 2.71 1.04
CA PHE A 26 13.70 3.84 1.89
C PHE A 26 12.95 4.92 1.11
N THR A 27 13.51 5.38 -0.01
CA THR A 27 12.90 6.40 -0.89
C THR A 27 11.58 5.88 -1.48
N ARG A 28 11.53 4.58 -1.75
CA ARG A 28 10.38 3.86 -2.30
C ARG A 28 9.18 3.82 -1.35
N VAL A 29 9.41 3.57 -0.07
CA VAL A 29 8.36 3.20 0.89
C VAL A 29 8.01 4.32 1.86
N ILE A 30 8.99 5.15 2.23
CA ILE A 30 8.81 6.15 3.30
C ILE A 30 8.56 7.56 2.76
N SER A 31 9.36 8.01 1.80
CA SER A 31 9.38 9.44 1.46
C SER A 31 8.40 9.82 0.34
N PHE A 32 7.81 8.87 -0.39
CA PHE A 32 6.96 9.10 -1.58
C PHE A 32 7.51 10.17 -2.53
N TRP A 33 8.83 10.36 -2.55
CA TRP A 33 9.46 11.52 -3.17
C TRP A 33 9.22 11.58 -4.69
N TRP A 34 9.01 10.42 -5.30
CA TRP A 34 8.69 10.28 -6.71
C TRP A 34 7.37 10.98 -7.12
N LEU A 35 6.41 11.16 -6.20
CA LEU A 35 5.18 11.94 -6.45
C LEU A 35 5.48 13.43 -6.63
N ASN A 36 6.54 13.97 -6.02
CA ASN A 36 6.82 15.40 -6.07
C ASN A 36 6.99 15.90 -7.51
N LYS A 37 7.65 15.10 -8.38
CA LYS A 37 7.75 15.43 -9.81
C LYS A 37 6.39 15.53 -10.49
N LEU A 38 5.44 14.67 -10.11
CA LEU A 38 4.08 14.68 -10.65
C LEU A 38 3.31 15.92 -10.16
N PHE A 39 3.45 16.27 -8.87
CA PHE A 39 2.84 17.46 -8.30
C PHE A 39 3.37 18.77 -8.89
N GLN A 40 4.66 18.84 -9.21
CA GLN A 40 5.23 20.00 -9.88
C GLN A 40 4.67 20.20 -11.29
N ILE A 41 4.39 19.12 -12.02
CA ILE A 41 3.74 19.19 -13.33
C ILE A 41 2.29 19.63 -13.17
N SER A 42 1.56 19.03 -12.23
CA SER A 42 0.15 19.34 -11.97
C SER A 42 -0.08 20.78 -11.51
N ALA A 43 0.90 21.37 -10.81
CA ALA A 43 0.86 22.77 -10.39
C ALA A 43 1.00 23.74 -11.58
N LYS A 44 1.69 23.34 -12.66
CA LYS A 44 1.94 24.18 -13.83
C LYS A 44 0.87 24.02 -14.91
N ARG A 45 0.36 22.81 -15.10
CA ARG A 45 -0.64 22.48 -16.13
C ARG A 45 -1.52 21.32 -15.71
N ARG A 46 -2.66 21.13 -16.38
CA ARG A 46 -3.48 19.92 -16.22
C ARG A 46 -2.68 18.69 -16.66
N LEU A 47 -2.74 17.62 -15.87
CA LEU A 47 -2.08 16.36 -16.19
C LEU A 47 -2.70 15.70 -17.42
N GLU A 48 -1.85 15.29 -18.33
CA GLU A 48 -2.22 14.46 -19.48
C GLU A 48 -1.81 13.01 -19.23
N LEU A 49 -2.41 12.07 -19.98
CA LEU A 49 -2.15 10.64 -19.82
C LEU A 49 -0.66 10.28 -20.03
N GLU A 50 0.04 11.13 -20.79
CA GLU A 50 1.44 10.97 -21.18
C GLU A 50 2.42 11.35 -20.05
N ASP A 51 1.98 12.20 -19.12
CA ASP A 51 2.75 12.58 -17.92
C ASP A 51 2.68 11.51 -16.83
N LEU A 52 1.70 10.61 -16.91
CA LEU A 52 1.49 9.56 -15.93
C LEU A 52 2.51 8.44 -16.11
N TYR A 53 3.01 7.96 -14.98
CA TYR A 53 3.92 6.83 -14.97
C TYR A 53 3.20 5.52 -15.33
N GLN A 54 3.90 4.63 -16.02
CA GLN A 54 3.38 3.30 -16.34
C GLN A 54 3.36 2.42 -15.10
N LEU A 55 2.23 1.74 -14.85
CA LEU A 55 2.07 0.78 -13.75
C LEU A 55 3.25 -0.20 -13.64
N SER A 56 3.68 -0.48 -12.40
CA SER A 56 4.75 -1.44 -12.10
C SER A 56 4.41 -2.79 -12.73
N ASP A 57 5.41 -3.50 -13.23
CA ASP A 57 5.22 -4.80 -13.89
C ASP A 57 4.50 -5.81 -12.97
N ALA A 58 4.68 -5.68 -11.65
CA ALA A 58 4.00 -6.52 -10.66
C ALA A 58 2.50 -6.21 -10.49
N ASP A 59 2.07 -4.98 -10.82
CA ASP A 59 0.68 -4.52 -10.69
C ASP A 59 -0.12 -4.66 -12.00
N LYS A 60 0.55 -4.95 -13.11
CA LYS A 60 -0.12 -5.16 -14.40
C LYS A 60 -1.09 -6.33 -14.32
N SER A 61 -2.29 -6.14 -14.89
CA SER A 61 -3.35 -7.15 -14.87
C SER A 61 -2.87 -8.50 -15.44
N ASP A 62 -2.08 -8.50 -16.51
CA ASP A 62 -1.57 -9.75 -17.12
C ASP A 62 -0.66 -10.54 -16.16
N ALA A 63 0.22 -9.83 -15.44
CA ALA A 63 1.11 -10.45 -14.47
C ALA A 63 0.34 -11.00 -13.27
N LEU A 64 -0.65 -10.25 -12.77
CA LEU A 64 -1.54 -10.67 -11.69
C LEU A 64 -2.38 -11.88 -12.10
N LEU A 65 -2.94 -11.87 -13.31
CA LEU A 65 -3.76 -12.97 -13.83
C LEU A 65 -2.93 -14.22 -14.04
N LYS A 66 -1.71 -14.12 -14.57
CA LYS A 66 -0.81 -15.27 -14.70
C LYS A 66 -0.47 -15.90 -13.34
N LYS A 67 -0.27 -15.08 -12.30
CA LYS A 67 -0.08 -15.57 -10.92
C LYS A 67 -1.35 -16.26 -10.40
N PHE A 68 -2.50 -15.66 -10.63
CA PHE A 68 -3.79 -16.21 -10.24
C PHE A 68 -4.06 -17.55 -10.92
N ASP A 69 -3.89 -17.63 -12.24
CA ASP A 69 -4.12 -18.84 -13.04
C ASP A 69 -3.28 -20.00 -12.53
N ARG A 70 -1.99 -19.75 -12.23
CA ARG A 70 -1.10 -20.77 -11.67
C ARG A 70 -1.58 -21.32 -10.32
N GLU A 71 -2.10 -20.47 -9.44
CA GLU A 71 -2.62 -20.93 -8.13
C GLU A 71 -4.03 -21.54 -8.25
N TRP A 72 -4.82 -21.09 -9.23
CA TRP A 72 -6.12 -21.66 -9.54
C TRP A 72 -6.00 -23.07 -10.12
N ASP A 73 -5.01 -23.33 -10.99
CA ASP A 73 -4.71 -24.66 -11.51
C ASP A 73 -4.39 -25.66 -10.39
N LYS A 74 -3.76 -25.21 -9.31
CA LYS A 74 -3.52 -26.06 -8.13
C LYS A 74 -4.82 -26.41 -7.41
N GLU A 75 -5.76 -25.48 -7.29
CA GLU A 75 -7.08 -25.76 -6.72
C GLU A 75 -7.93 -26.65 -7.64
N LEU A 76 -7.78 -26.53 -8.97
CA LEU A 76 -8.42 -27.46 -9.91
C LEU A 76 -7.92 -28.90 -9.75
N LYS A 77 -6.62 -29.12 -9.53
CA LYS A 77 -6.08 -30.45 -9.19
C LYS A 77 -6.65 -31.00 -7.88
N VAL A 78 -6.92 -30.13 -6.90
CA VAL A 78 -7.59 -30.54 -5.65
C VAL A 78 -9.02 -31.00 -5.92
N ARG A 79 -9.73 -30.35 -6.85
CA ARG A 79 -11.05 -30.80 -7.31
C ARG A 79 -10.99 -32.18 -7.94
N ASP A 80 -10.00 -32.41 -8.80
CA ASP A 80 -9.83 -33.69 -9.51
C ASP A 80 -9.52 -34.85 -8.54
N ASN A 81 -8.89 -34.54 -7.39
CA ASN A 81 -8.66 -35.48 -6.28
C ASN A 81 -9.85 -35.62 -5.31
N GLY A 82 -11.05 -35.14 -5.68
CA GLY A 82 -12.28 -35.24 -4.87
C GLY A 82 -12.45 -34.16 -3.78
N GLY A 83 -11.56 -33.16 -3.74
CA GLY A 83 -11.67 -32.01 -2.83
C GLY A 83 -12.62 -30.93 -3.35
N ARG A 84 -12.96 -29.97 -2.48
CA ARG A 84 -13.74 -28.77 -2.88
C ARG A 84 -12.77 -27.63 -3.24
N PRO A 85 -12.72 -27.16 -4.50
CA PRO A 85 -11.87 -26.03 -4.88
C PRO A 85 -12.39 -24.75 -4.25
N SER A 86 -11.48 -23.89 -3.77
CA SER A 86 -11.88 -22.66 -3.07
C SER A 86 -11.14 -21.44 -3.60
N LEU A 87 -11.90 -20.50 -4.18
CA LEU A 87 -11.37 -19.25 -4.73
C LEU A 87 -10.69 -18.39 -3.65
N THR A 88 -11.31 -18.31 -2.47
CA THR A 88 -10.78 -17.56 -1.34
C THR A 88 -9.42 -18.09 -0.88
N ARG A 89 -9.20 -19.41 -0.91
CA ARG A 89 -7.93 -20.04 -0.57
C ARG A 89 -6.84 -19.76 -1.60
N ALA A 90 -7.18 -19.80 -2.90
CA ALA A 90 -6.26 -19.40 -3.96
C ALA A 90 -5.80 -17.95 -3.80
N LEU A 91 -6.76 -17.04 -3.56
CA LEU A 91 -6.48 -15.62 -3.34
C LEU A 91 -5.64 -15.41 -2.07
N PHE A 92 -5.94 -16.13 -0.98
CA PHE A 92 -5.19 -16.04 0.26
C PHE A 92 -3.75 -16.54 0.11
N ARG A 93 -3.48 -17.55 -0.74
CA ARG A 93 -2.09 -17.96 -1.05
C ARG A 93 -1.29 -16.90 -1.79
N ILE A 94 -1.93 -16.13 -2.67
CA ILE A 94 -1.25 -15.09 -3.47
C ILE A 94 -0.97 -13.85 -2.60
N PHE A 95 -2.00 -13.37 -1.89
CA PHE A 95 -1.94 -12.09 -1.20
C PHE A 95 -1.69 -12.20 0.31
N GLY A 96 -1.97 -13.36 0.93
CA GLY A 96 -1.96 -13.52 2.38
C GLY A 96 -0.60 -13.30 3.01
N PHE A 97 0.49 -13.81 2.42
CA PHE A 97 1.84 -13.56 2.94
C PHE A 97 2.23 -12.07 2.85
N SER A 98 1.92 -11.43 1.72
CA SER A 98 2.17 -9.98 1.56
C SER A 98 1.35 -9.15 2.54
N TYR A 99 0.10 -9.55 2.79
CA TYR A 99 -0.78 -8.90 3.75
C TYR A 99 -0.31 -9.10 5.21
N LEU A 100 0.18 -10.30 5.55
CA LEU A 100 0.72 -10.59 6.88
C LEU A 100 1.93 -9.70 7.21
N LEU A 101 2.82 -9.48 6.24
CA LEU A 101 3.97 -8.57 6.41
C LEU A 101 3.55 -7.12 6.69
N ILE A 102 2.42 -6.66 6.15
CA ILE A 102 1.85 -5.34 6.45
C ILE A 102 1.31 -5.26 7.89
N GLY A 103 0.94 -6.40 8.49
CA GLY A 103 0.48 -6.47 9.87
C GLY A 103 1.51 -6.00 10.89
N ILE A 104 2.80 -6.26 10.66
CA ILE A 104 3.89 -5.90 11.59
C ILE A 104 3.95 -4.38 11.86
N PRO A 105 4.12 -3.50 10.84
CA PRO A 105 4.13 -2.05 11.07
C PRO A 105 2.78 -1.53 11.58
N CYS A 106 1.67 -2.18 11.24
CA CYS A 106 0.35 -1.83 11.76
C CYS A 106 0.25 -2.07 13.28
N LEU A 107 0.78 -3.19 13.77
CA LEU A 107 0.82 -3.48 15.21
C LEU A 107 1.69 -2.48 15.97
N ILE A 108 2.84 -2.10 15.41
CA ILE A 108 3.71 -1.07 15.99
C ILE A 108 2.98 0.27 16.07
N GLY A 109 2.35 0.70 14.97
CA GLY A 109 1.56 1.94 14.92
C GLY A 109 0.41 1.94 15.93
N LEU A 110 -0.28 0.79 16.09
CA LEU A 110 -1.35 0.62 17.07
C LEU A 110 -0.84 0.80 18.50
N CYS A 111 0.29 0.17 18.86
CA CYS A 111 0.90 0.35 20.17
C CYS A 111 1.25 1.83 20.42
N SER A 112 1.86 2.51 19.45
CA SER A 112 2.21 3.93 19.58
C SER A 112 0.99 4.83 19.71
N ARG A 113 -0.12 4.53 19.01
CA ARG A 113 -1.40 5.25 19.16
C ARG A 113 -1.99 5.10 20.55
N THR A 114 -1.83 3.95 21.19
CA THR A 114 -2.27 3.74 22.58
C THR A 114 -1.41 4.51 23.57
N VAL A 115 -0.12 4.68 23.27
CA VAL A 115 0.83 5.41 24.13
C VAL A 115 0.67 6.94 24.02
N TYR A 116 0.29 7.46 22.85
CA TYR A 116 0.05 8.89 22.63
C TYR A 116 -0.90 9.57 23.65
N PRO A 117 -2.11 9.05 23.97
CA PRO A 117 -3.01 9.67 24.94
C PRO A 117 -2.43 9.71 26.37
N ILE A 118 -1.50 8.79 26.71
CA ILE A 118 -0.82 8.79 28.00
C ILE A 118 0.11 9.99 28.10
N PHE A 119 0.92 10.25 27.05
CA PHE A 119 1.83 11.38 27.03
C PHE A 119 1.12 12.73 27.06
N ILE A 120 0.03 12.89 26.29
CA ILE A 120 -0.73 14.14 26.33
C ILE A 120 -1.42 14.33 27.69
N GLY A 121 -1.92 13.25 28.32
CA GLY A 121 -2.50 13.30 29.66
C GLY A 121 -1.49 13.74 30.72
N LEU A 122 -0.27 13.19 30.68
CA LEU A 122 0.83 13.61 31.56
C LEU A 122 1.24 15.06 31.31
N LEU A 123 1.31 15.48 30.05
CA LEU A 123 1.65 16.85 29.68
C LEU A 123 0.59 17.85 30.19
N VAL A 124 -0.70 17.54 30.04
CA VAL A 124 -1.80 18.36 30.59
C VAL A 124 -1.74 18.39 32.13
N GLY A 125 -1.39 17.28 32.78
CA GLY A 125 -1.21 17.21 34.23
C GLY A 125 -0.09 18.11 34.78
N CYS A 126 0.95 18.40 33.99
CA CYS A 126 2.00 19.35 34.36
C CYS A 126 1.51 20.81 34.45
N PHE A 127 0.44 21.15 33.74
CA PHE A 127 -0.14 22.51 33.76
C PHE A 127 -1.17 22.71 34.88
N SER A 128 -1.47 21.68 35.69
CA SER A 128 -2.39 21.80 36.82
C SER A 128 -1.75 22.60 37.98
N PRO A 129 -2.48 23.50 38.66
CA PRO A 129 -1.93 24.39 39.70
C PRO A 129 -1.29 23.68 40.92
N GLN A 130 -1.57 22.38 41.12
CA GLN A 130 -1.04 21.56 42.22
C GLN A 130 0.19 20.72 41.82
N SER A 131 0.69 20.86 40.59
CA SER A 131 1.77 20.01 40.08
C SER A 131 3.15 20.51 40.56
N THR A 132 3.93 19.64 41.20
CA THR A 132 5.35 19.87 41.55
C THR A 132 6.30 19.53 40.40
N ALA A 133 5.77 19.39 39.18
CA ALA A 133 6.54 18.95 38.02
C ALA A 133 7.55 20.02 37.58
N ASP A 134 8.82 19.60 37.49
CA ASP A 134 9.90 20.44 36.97
C ASP A 134 9.70 20.74 35.47
N LYS A 135 10.12 21.93 35.02
CA LYS A 135 10.01 22.38 33.61
C LYS A 135 10.66 21.37 32.66
N THR A 136 11.75 20.74 33.09
CA THR A 136 12.46 19.70 32.35
C THR A 136 11.58 18.48 32.05
N GLN A 137 10.71 18.09 32.99
CA GLN A 137 9.79 16.95 32.80
C GLN A 137 8.70 17.28 31.77
N GLY A 138 8.20 18.52 31.75
CA GLY A 138 7.27 18.99 30.72
C GLY A 138 7.86 18.92 29.31
N TYR A 139 9.11 19.36 29.14
CA TYR A 139 9.82 19.23 27.86
C TYR A 139 10.02 17.76 27.46
N LEU A 140 10.32 16.87 28.40
CA LEU A 140 10.48 15.44 28.14
C LEU A 140 9.16 14.80 27.64
N TYR A 141 8.03 15.12 28.26
CA TYR A 141 6.72 14.63 27.81
C TYR A 141 6.34 15.17 26.43
N ALA A 142 6.61 16.45 26.15
CA ALA A 142 6.37 17.04 24.84
C ALA A 142 7.25 16.41 23.73
N LEU A 143 8.52 16.10 24.03
CA LEU A 143 9.40 15.36 23.13
C LEU A 143 8.90 13.94 22.89
N GLY A 144 8.48 13.22 23.95
CA GLY A 144 7.90 11.89 23.82
C GLY A 144 6.63 11.87 22.97
N LEU A 145 5.76 12.88 23.15
CA LEU A 145 4.56 13.08 22.34
C LEU A 145 4.92 13.27 20.86
N SER A 146 5.87 14.18 20.57
CA SER A 146 6.32 14.47 19.21
C SER A 146 6.93 13.24 18.54
N LEU A 147 7.78 12.50 19.26
CA LEU A 147 8.42 11.29 18.75
C LEU A 147 7.39 10.20 18.46
N SER A 148 6.40 10.02 19.35
CA SER A 148 5.32 9.05 19.14
C SER A 148 4.50 9.36 17.88
N MET A 149 4.23 10.65 17.60
CA MET A 149 3.54 11.08 16.37
C MET A 149 4.34 10.74 15.12
N PHE A 150 5.65 10.99 15.12
CA PHE A 150 6.50 10.61 13.99
C PHE A 150 6.45 9.10 13.76
N ILE A 151 6.62 8.29 14.82
CA ILE A 151 6.57 6.83 14.70
C ILE A 151 5.24 6.36 14.10
N ILE A 152 4.11 6.90 14.58
CA ILE A 152 2.78 6.58 14.04
C ILE A 152 2.73 6.87 12.54
N VAL A 153 3.12 8.07 12.11
CA VAL A 153 3.09 8.46 10.68
C VAL A 153 4.02 7.58 9.84
N PHE A 154 5.26 7.37 10.29
CA PHE A 154 6.25 6.59 9.55
C PHE A 154 5.90 5.10 9.44
N CYS A 155 5.21 4.53 10.43
CA CYS A 155 4.77 3.13 10.38
C CYS A 155 3.46 2.95 9.61
N GLU A 156 2.49 3.84 9.79
CA GLU A 156 1.14 3.65 9.26
C GLU A 156 0.99 4.07 7.80
N GLN A 157 1.59 5.17 7.37
CA GLN A 157 1.44 5.64 5.99
C GLN A 157 1.89 4.60 4.96
N PRO A 158 3.07 3.95 5.11
CA PRO A 158 3.48 2.90 4.20
C PRO A 158 2.63 1.63 4.31
N ALA A 159 2.15 1.31 5.52
CA ALA A 159 1.28 0.15 5.74
C ALA A 159 -0.07 0.34 5.03
N TYR A 160 -0.69 1.52 5.16
CA TYR A 160 -1.91 1.86 4.44
C TYR A 160 -1.70 1.82 2.93
N PHE A 161 -0.63 2.45 2.41
CA PHE A 161 -0.33 2.41 0.98
C PHE A 161 -0.20 0.97 0.47
N SER A 162 0.52 0.11 1.20
CA SER A 162 0.69 -1.29 0.84
C SER A 162 -0.63 -2.06 0.88
N ALA A 163 -1.48 -1.82 1.87
CA ALA A 163 -2.80 -2.44 1.99
C ALA A 163 -3.73 -2.01 0.84
N TYR A 164 -3.76 -0.72 0.51
CA TYR A 164 -4.52 -0.19 -0.63
C TYR A 164 -4.05 -0.82 -1.96
N ARG A 165 -2.74 -0.98 -2.14
CA ARG A 165 -2.17 -1.63 -3.33
C ARG A 165 -2.66 -3.08 -3.46
N VAL A 166 -2.56 -3.88 -2.39
CA VAL A 166 -3.05 -5.26 -2.37
C VAL A 166 -4.57 -5.32 -2.64
N GLY A 167 -5.36 -4.43 -2.04
CA GLY A 167 -6.80 -4.35 -2.29
C GLY A 167 -7.15 -4.08 -3.75
N SER A 168 -6.41 -3.18 -4.40
CA SER A 168 -6.59 -2.87 -5.83
C SER A 168 -6.24 -4.06 -6.74
N GLN A 169 -5.14 -4.76 -6.43
CA GLN A 169 -4.75 -5.98 -7.13
C GLN A 169 -5.82 -7.08 -7.00
N LEU A 170 -6.32 -7.28 -5.78
CA LEU A 170 -7.38 -8.25 -5.48
C LEU A 170 -8.65 -7.96 -6.29
N ARG A 171 -9.11 -6.70 -6.29
CA ARG A 171 -10.27 -6.28 -7.09
C ARG A 171 -10.06 -6.55 -8.57
N THR A 172 -8.88 -6.23 -9.11
CA THR A 172 -8.54 -6.45 -10.53
C THR A 172 -8.63 -7.94 -10.90
N VAL A 173 -8.07 -8.82 -10.07
CA VAL A 173 -8.13 -10.28 -10.27
C VAL A 173 -9.56 -10.79 -10.18
N LEU A 174 -10.31 -10.36 -9.17
CA LEU A 174 -11.71 -10.77 -8.99
C LEU A 174 -12.60 -10.36 -10.16
N SER A 175 -12.50 -9.11 -10.62
CA SER A 175 -13.27 -8.63 -11.77
C SER A 175 -12.96 -9.43 -13.04
N ALA A 176 -11.68 -9.75 -13.28
CA ALA A 176 -11.28 -10.59 -14.39
C ALA A 176 -11.76 -12.05 -14.26
N ALA A 177 -11.73 -12.62 -13.05
CA ALA A 177 -12.24 -13.96 -12.79
C ALA A 177 -13.76 -14.06 -13.02
N VAL A 178 -14.54 -13.06 -12.57
CA VAL A 178 -15.98 -12.99 -12.84
C VAL A 178 -16.25 -12.87 -14.34
N TYR A 179 -15.52 -11.99 -15.03
CA TYR A 179 -15.68 -11.82 -16.47
C TYR A 179 -15.43 -13.11 -17.25
N ARG A 180 -14.40 -13.88 -16.87
CA ARG A 180 -14.09 -15.19 -17.45
C ARG A 180 -15.13 -16.27 -17.16
N LYS A 181 -15.92 -16.13 -16.09
CA LYS A 181 -17.00 -17.08 -15.76
C LYS A 181 -18.28 -16.79 -16.53
N VAL A 182 -18.52 -15.53 -16.88
CA VAL A 182 -19.74 -15.09 -17.60
C VAL A 182 -19.64 -15.37 -19.09
N LYS A 183 -18.43 -15.35 -19.65
CA LYS A 183 -18.16 -15.74 -21.04
C LYS A 183 -18.04 -17.26 -21.17
#